data_AF-A0A933U2S9-F1
#
_entry.id   AF-A0A933U2S9-F1
#
_cell.length_a   1.000
_cell.length_b   1.000
_cell.length_c   1.000
_cell.angle_alpha   90.00
_cell.angle_beta   90.00
_cell.angle_gamma   90.00
#
_symmetry.space_group_name_H-M   'P 1'
#
loop_
_entity.id
_entity.type
_entity.pdbx_description
1 polymer ?
#
loop_
_entity_poly.entity_id
_entity_poly.type
_entity_poly.pdbx_seq_one_letter_code
_entity_poly.pdbx_strand_id
1 'polypeptide(L)'
;MPQPLASKLSVEDFRQNQAFLNAVRERVGTVVVGQELVVERLLIALFTGGHVLLQGVPGLAKTLLVSVLSRSIDLEFARVQFTIDLLPSDILGSEVLDPRTGEFRVRRGPVFTNLLLADEINRAAPKVQGALLEAMQERKVTLGNETFKLPAPFLVIATQNPIEQTGTFELPEAQLDRFMLVHRLGYPTPDEEREILVRNAALGIERADKGAIARTEFDVLKKEPVGSSGELVAAMEAVHQVHVSETFVEHVVEAVNRTRQHPAVELGCSPRAGISLVKASRARALIHGRHYVIPEDLFALAEDVMLHRMRLKYEAIAEGQTGRTVLDEILRSMGGERAGERGLDEPVATNGPGKEPAAS
;
A
#
# COMPACT_ATOMS: atom_id res chain seq x y z
N MET A 1 -1.39 35.05 -17.68
CA MET A 1 -0.57 33.85 -17.92
C MET A 1 -0.08 33.33 -16.59
N PRO A 2 -0.46 32.11 -16.16
CA PRO A 2 0.15 31.51 -15.00
C PRO A 2 1.59 31.12 -15.36
N GLN A 3 2.56 31.56 -14.56
CA GLN A 3 3.96 31.18 -14.71
C GLN A 3 4.08 29.66 -14.54
N PRO A 4 4.90 28.96 -15.36
CA PRO A 4 5.23 27.58 -15.06
C PRO A 4 5.95 27.55 -13.71
N LEU A 5 5.35 26.93 -12.70
CA LEU A 5 6.05 26.62 -11.45
C LEU A 5 7.20 25.65 -11.79
N ALA A 6 8.38 26.22 -11.99
CA ALA A 6 9.63 25.48 -12.16
C ALA A 6 9.76 24.48 -11.01
N SER A 7 10.10 23.23 -11.32
CA SER A 7 10.40 22.21 -10.31
C SER A 7 11.54 22.73 -9.44
N LYS A 8 11.27 22.97 -8.15
CA LYS A 8 12.24 23.51 -7.19
C LYS A 8 13.26 22.47 -6.68
N LEU A 9 13.14 21.22 -7.12
CA LEU A 9 14.04 20.13 -6.74
C LEU A 9 15.40 20.37 -7.37
N SER A 10 16.44 20.52 -6.55
CA SER A 10 17.80 20.53 -7.08
C SER A 10 18.13 19.16 -7.68
N VAL A 11 19.03 19.13 -8.66
CA VAL A 11 19.51 17.88 -9.28
C VAL A 11 20.14 16.96 -8.22
N GLU A 12 20.77 17.55 -7.21
CA GLU A 12 21.41 16.82 -6.11
C GLU A 12 20.38 16.17 -5.18
N ASP A 13 19.37 16.93 -4.72
CA ASP A 13 18.29 16.40 -3.87
C ASP A 13 17.56 15.26 -4.58
N PHE A 14 17.36 15.40 -5.89
CA PHE A 14 16.72 14.35 -6.67
C PHE A 14 17.56 13.08 -6.75
N ARG A 15 18.88 13.20 -6.99
CA ARG A 15 19.79 12.05 -6.99
C ARG A 15 19.83 11.35 -5.64
N GLN A 16 19.86 12.12 -4.54
CA GLN A 16 19.82 11.57 -3.19
C GLN A 16 18.52 10.78 -2.95
N ASN A 17 17.37 11.34 -3.36
CA ASN A 17 16.10 10.63 -3.30
C ASN A 17 16.10 9.33 -4.13
N GLN A 18 16.65 9.35 -5.35
CA GLN A 18 16.77 8.13 -6.17
C GLN A 18 17.68 7.09 -5.52
N ALA A 19 18.81 7.50 -4.94
CA ALA A 19 19.73 6.60 -4.25
C ALA A 19 19.06 5.94 -3.04
N PHE A 20 18.35 6.73 -2.22
CA PHE A 20 17.55 6.24 -1.08
C PHE A 20 16.48 5.23 -1.55
N LEU A 21 15.71 5.56 -2.59
CA LEU A 21 14.67 4.70 -3.15
C LEU A 21 15.23 3.36 -3.64
N ASN A 22 16.34 3.39 -4.39
CA ASN A 22 16.97 2.19 -4.91
C ASN A 22 17.54 1.32 -3.79
N ALA A 23 18.16 1.94 -2.78
CA ALA A 23 18.69 1.22 -1.62
C ALA A 23 17.57 0.51 -0.82
N VAL A 24 16.43 1.18 -0.61
CA VAL A 24 15.27 0.58 0.07
C VAL A 24 14.69 -0.56 -0.77
N ARG A 25 14.49 -0.36 -2.08
CA ARG A 25 13.97 -1.40 -2.99
C ARG A 25 14.87 -2.63 -3.02
N GLU A 26 16.17 -2.43 -3.21
CA GLU A 26 17.15 -3.51 -3.22
C GLU A 26 17.13 -4.28 -1.89
N ARG A 27 17.09 -3.56 -0.76
CA ARG A 27 17.00 -4.17 0.56
C ARG A 27 15.73 -5.00 0.71
N VAL A 28 14.58 -4.50 0.27
CA VAL A 28 13.32 -5.26 0.32
C VAL A 28 13.37 -6.49 -0.58
N GLY A 29 13.89 -6.37 -1.81
CA GLY A 29 14.03 -7.45 -2.79
C GLY A 29 14.98 -8.57 -2.36
N THR A 30 15.90 -8.32 -1.42
CA THR A 30 16.74 -9.38 -0.83
C THR A 30 15.93 -10.39 -0.01
N VAL A 31 14.78 -9.99 0.51
CA VAL A 31 13.96 -10.83 1.41
C VAL A 31 12.62 -11.19 0.78
N VAL A 32 11.99 -10.27 0.07
CA VAL A 32 10.66 -10.46 -0.52
C VAL A 32 10.78 -10.63 -2.03
N VAL A 33 10.13 -11.67 -2.56
CA VAL A 33 10.13 -12.01 -3.99
C VAL A 33 8.79 -11.62 -4.62
N GLY A 34 8.81 -11.03 -5.81
CA GLY A 34 7.60 -10.81 -6.62
C GLY A 34 6.62 -9.76 -6.11
N GLN A 35 7.02 -8.94 -5.13
CA GLN A 35 6.14 -7.95 -4.50
C GLN A 35 6.48 -6.50 -4.89
N GLU A 36 7.12 -6.29 -6.04
CA GLU A 36 7.56 -4.96 -6.49
C GLU A 36 6.42 -3.93 -6.56
N LEU A 37 5.25 -4.36 -7.04
CA LEU A 37 4.07 -3.50 -7.07
C LEU A 37 3.65 -3.13 -5.64
N VAL A 38 3.59 -4.07 -4.71
CA VAL A 38 3.20 -3.79 -3.32
C VAL A 38 4.21 -2.86 -2.66
N VAL A 39 5.51 -3.08 -2.86
CA VAL A 39 6.58 -2.18 -2.39
C VAL A 39 6.34 -0.77 -2.92
N GLU A 40 6.05 -0.60 -4.21
CA GLU A 40 5.72 0.70 -4.79
C GLU A 40 4.51 1.34 -4.11
N ARG A 41 3.43 0.60 -3.82
CA ARG A 41 2.24 1.15 -3.14
C ARG A 41 2.54 1.58 -1.71
N LEU A 42 3.36 0.80 -1.00
CA LEU A 42 3.79 1.14 0.36
C LEU A 42 4.70 2.37 0.38
N LEU A 43 5.61 2.51 -0.59
CA LEU A 43 6.44 3.71 -0.73
C LEU A 43 5.60 4.93 -1.08
N ILE A 44 4.63 4.81 -1.99
CA ILE A 44 3.67 5.87 -2.30
C ILE A 44 2.95 6.33 -1.04
N ALA A 45 2.47 5.40 -0.23
CA ALA A 45 1.78 5.67 1.02
C ALA A 45 2.67 6.39 2.04
N LEU A 46 3.92 5.93 2.20
CA LEU A 46 4.93 6.58 3.04
C LEU A 46 5.18 8.03 2.60
N PHE A 47 5.47 8.27 1.32
CA PHE A 47 5.82 9.61 0.84
C PHE A 47 4.65 10.59 0.82
N THR A 48 3.43 10.09 0.72
CA THR A 48 2.22 10.93 0.73
C THR A 48 1.61 11.07 2.13
N GLY A 49 2.09 10.30 3.11
CA GLY A 49 1.49 10.18 4.44
C GLY A 49 0.05 9.64 4.41
N GLY A 50 -0.28 8.83 3.39
CA GLY A 50 -1.58 8.20 3.22
C GLY A 50 -1.56 6.75 3.71
N HIS A 51 -2.67 6.24 4.22
CA HIS A 51 -2.76 4.87 4.74
C HIS A 51 -3.13 3.85 3.63
N VAL A 52 -2.73 2.60 3.80
CA VAL A 52 -2.97 1.51 2.84
C VAL A 52 -3.75 0.37 3.48
N LEU A 53 -4.69 -0.19 2.74
CA LEU A 53 -5.33 -1.46 3.04
C LEU A 53 -4.85 -2.51 2.03
N LEU A 54 -4.27 -3.61 2.51
CA LEU A 54 -3.78 -4.74 1.72
C LEU A 54 -4.79 -5.89 1.77
N GLN A 55 -5.61 -6.01 0.73
CA GLN A 55 -6.56 -7.10 0.56
C GLN A 55 -5.89 -8.31 -0.08
N GLY A 56 -6.03 -9.49 0.49
CA GLY A 56 -5.50 -10.71 -0.11
C GLY A 56 -5.45 -11.84 0.89
N VAL A 57 -5.23 -13.04 0.37
CA VAL A 57 -5.23 -14.28 1.18
C VAL A 57 -4.06 -14.32 2.18
N PRO A 58 -4.17 -15.16 3.22
CA PRO A 58 -3.06 -15.42 4.14
C PRO A 58 -1.83 -15.97 3.42
N GLY A 59 -0.64 -15.77 3.98
CA GLY A 59 0.60 -16.35 3.47
C GLY A 59 1.33 -15.54 2.40
N LEU A 60 0.80 -14.39 1.95
CA LEU A 60 1.45 -13.53 0.94
C LEU A 60 2.56 -12.63 1.50
N ALA A 61 3.27 -13.07 2.53
CA ALA A 61 4.41 -12.36 3.14
C ALA A 61 4.14 -10.87 3.52
N LYS A 62 2.89 -10.44 3.70
CA LYS A 62 2.51 -9.03 3.99
C LYS A 62 3.21 -8.50 5.24
N THR A 63 3.18 -9.29 6.33
CA THR A 63 3.84 -8.94 7.59
C THR A 63 5.35 -8.82 7.43
N LEU A 64 5.97 -9.74 6.67
CA LEU A 64 7.40 -9.71 6.39
C LEU A 64 7.76 -8.46 5.59
N LEU A 65 7.04 -8.18 4.50
CA LEU A 65 7.23 -7.00 3.66
C LEU A 65 7.20 -5.70 4.46
N VAL A 66 6.19 -5.54 5.31
CA VAL A 66 6.03 -4.34 6.14
C VAL A 66 7.15 -4.22 7.18
N SER A 67 7.53 -5.33 7.83
CA SER A 67 8.64 -5.35 8.79
C SER A 67 9.98 -5.09 8.13
N VAL A 68 10.18 -5.54 6.89
CA VAL A 68 11.41 -5.31 6.12
C VAL A 68 11.51 -3.84 5.74
N LEU A 69 10.39 -3.23 5.29
CA LEU A 69 10.32 -1.82 4.94
C LEU A 69 10.60 -0.91 6.14
N SER A 70 10.00 -1.16 7.31
CA SER A 70 10.23 -0.34 8.51
C SER A 70 11.69 -0.37 8.96
N ARG A 71 12.30 -1.56 9.01
CA ARG A 71 13.72 -1.74 9.35
C ARG A 71 14.66 -1.15 8.31
N SER A 72 14.24 -1.05 7.05
CA SER A 72 15.06 -0.47 5.98
C SER A 72 15.22 1.06 6.12
N ILE A 73 14.23 1.74 6.73
CA ILE A 73 14.16 3.22 6.82
C ILE A 73 14.33 3.71 8.29
N ASP A 74 14.69 2.81 9.21
CA ASP A 74 14.83 3.12 10.65
C ASP A 74 13.55 3.73 11.27
N LEU A 75 12.41 3.12 10.96
CA LEU A 75 11.11 3.54 11.50
C LEU A 75 10.69 2.68 12.68
N GLU A 76 10.14 3.30 13.72
CA GLU A 76 9.47 2.55 14.78
C GLU A 76 8.31 1.75 14.17
N PHE A 77 8.24 0.47 14.56
CA PHE A 77 7.26 -0.47 14.04
C PHE A 77 6.46 -1.09 15.18
N ALA A 78 5.14 -1.09 15.04
CA ALA A 78 4.24 -1.88 15.87
C ALA A 78 3.34 -2.75 15.01
N ARG A 79 2.99 -3.92 15.54
CA ARG A 79 2.06 -4.86 14.92
C ARG A 79 0.92 -5.14 15.89
N VAL A 80 -0.30 -5.10 15.37
CA VAL A 80 -1.50 -5.48 16.12
C VAL A 80 -2.28 -6.47 15.28
N GLN A 81 -2.55 -7.62 15.87
CA GLN A 81 -3.49 -8.59 15.31
C GLN A 81 -4.89 -8.20 15.76
N PHE A 82 -5.80 -7.96 14.82
CA PHE A 82 -7.18 -7.65 15.15
C PHE A 82 -7.94 -8.94 15.42
N THR A 83 -8.63 -8.94 16.56
CA THR A 83 -9.42 -10.07 17.05
C THR A 83 -10.78 -9.56 17.54
N ILE A 84 -11.74 -10.47 17.69
CA ILE A 84 -13.13 -10.15 18.07
C ILE A 84 -13.23 -9.55 19.49
N ASP A 85 -12.25 -9.84 20.35
CA ASP A 85 -12.17 -9.43 21.75
C ASP A 85 -11.30 -8.18 21.97
N LEU A 86 -10.65 -7.68 20.91
CA LEU A 86 -9.79 -6.50 20.99
C LEU A 86 -10.61 -5.29 21.43
N LEU A 87 -10.08 -4.50 22.37
CA LEU A 87 -10.71 -3.26 22.82
C LEU A 87 -10.04 -2.04 22.17
N PRO A 88 -10.75 -0.90 22.02
CA PRO A 88 -10.13 0.34 21.57
C PRO A 88 -8.89 0.75 22.39
N SER A 89 -8.90 0.48 23.69
CA SER A 89 -7.78 0.74 24.59
C SER A 89 -6.53 -0.08 24.30
N ASP A 90 -6.66 -1.27 23.69
CA ASP A 90 -5.52 -2.10 23.33
C ASP A 90 -4.77 -1.54 22.12
N ILE A 91 -5.42 -0.66 21.35
CA ILE A 91 -4.87 0.03 20.19
C ILE A 91 -4.39 1.43 20.58
N LEU A 92 -5.27 2.20 21.21
CA LEU A 92 -5.04 3.60 21.55
C LEU A 92 -4.17 3.76 22.80
N GLY A 93 -4.25 2.81 23.73
CA GLY A 93 -3.72 2.95 25.09
C GLY A 93 -4.83 3.17 26.12
N SER A 94 -4.43 3.20 27.39
CA SER A 94 -5.34 3.39 28.52
C SER A 94 -4.68 4.11 29.68
N GLU A 95 -5.48 4.74 30.53
CA GLU A 95 -5.05 5.15 31.86
C GLU A 95 -5.18 3.98 32.83
N VAL A 96 -4.08 3.67 33.50
CA VAL A 96 -4.00 2.58 34.49
C VAL A 96 -3.69 3.21 35.85
N LEU A 97 -4.49 2.89 36.86
CA LEU A 97 -4.21 3.28 38.24
C LEU A 97 -2.99 2.52 38.75
N ASP A 98 -1.93 3.22 39.15
CA ASP A 98 -0.80 2.60 39.85
C ASP A 98 -1.21 2.34 41.31
N PRO A 99 -1.38 1.07 41.73
CA PRO A 99 -1.86 0.75 43.07
C PRO A 99 -0.86 1.15 44.18
N ARG A 100 0.40 1.43 43.83
CA ARG A 100 1.41 1.86 44.80
C ARG A 100 1.32 3.34 45.11
N THR A 101 1.02 4.17 44.10
CA THR A 101 0.97 5.63 44.24
C THR A 101 -0.44 6.17 44.34
N GLY A 102 -1.46 5.41 43.90
CA GLY A 102 -2.84 5.88 43.77
C GLY A 102 -3.04 6.86 42.62
N GLU A 103 -2.05 7.02 41.74
CA GLU A 103 -2.09 7.95 40.61
C GLU A 103 -2.41 7.22 39.30
N PHE A 104 -3.12 7.90 38.40
CA PHE A 104 -3.35 7.40 37.04
C PHE A 104 -2.09 7.58 36.19
N ARG A 105 -1.64 6.50 35.55
CA ARG A 105 -0.53 6.50 34.58
C ARG A 105 -1.04 6.12 33.20
N VAL A 106 -0.66 6.92 32.21
CA VAL A 106 -0.98 6.64 30.82
C VAL A 106 -0.08 5.54 30.28
N ARG A 107 -0.69 4.44 29.83
CA ARG A 107 -0.05 3.39 29.04
C ARG A 107 -0.37 3.62 27.58
N ARG A 108 0.63 4.05 26.81
CA ARG A 108 0.50 4.26 25.36
C ARG A 108 0.25 2.93 24.63
N GLY A 109 -0.69 2.95 23.70
CA GLY A 109 -0.98 1.81 22.83
C GLY A 109 -0.02 1.71 21.64
N PRO A 110 -0.15 0.65 20.82
CA PRO A 110 0.67 0.40 19.64
C PRO A 110 0.54 1.46 18.54
N VAL A 111 -0.49 2.32 18.54
CA VAL A 111 -0.60 3.44 17.59
C VAL A 111 0.50 4.48 17.74
N PHE A 112 1.19 4.53 18.88
CA PHE A 112 2.32 5.43 19.11
C PHE A 112 3.60 4.86 18.48
N THR A 113 3.62 4.77 17.16
CA THR A 113 4.72 4.25 16.35
C THR A 113 4.79 5.01 15.01
N ASN A 114 5.82 4.82 14.19
CA ASN A 114 5.85 5.39 12.84
C ASN A 114 5.07 4.54 11.84
N LEU A 115 5.20 3.22 11.94
CA LEU A 115 4.53 2.27 11.06
C LEU A 115 3.75 1.26 11.90
N LEU A 116 2.42 1.31 11.79
CA LEU A 116 1.51 0.35 12.41
C LEU A 116 1.00 -0.65 11.37
N LEU A 117 1.29 -1.94 11.57
CA LEU A 117 0.63 -3.04 10.86
C LEU A 117 -0.61 -3.48 11.63
N ALA A 118 -1.79 -3.24 11.06
CA ALA A 118 -3.07 -3.68 11.60
C ALA A 118 -3.56 -4.93 10.84
N ASP A 119 -3.19 -6.11 11.32
CA ASP A 119 -3.51 -7.36 10.66
C ASP A 119 -4.97 -7.76 10.88
N GLU A 120 -5.65 -8.17 9.80
CA GLU A 120 -7.03 -8.66 9.80
C GLU A 120 -8.04 -7.67 10.41
N ILE A 121 -7.98 -6.40 10.00
CA ILE A 121 -8.81 -5.31 10.54
C ILE A 121 -10.32 -5.64 10.55
N ASN A 122 -10.77 -6.47 9.62
CA ASN A 122 -12.14 -6.95 9.52
C ASN A 122 -12.55 -7.93 10.63
N ARG A 123 -11.65 -8.41 11.50
CA ARG A 123 -12.01 -9.29 12.63
C ARG A 123 -12.40 -8.55 13.90
N ALA A 124 -12.05 -7.27 14.03
CA ALA A 124 -12.43 -6.50 15.22
C ALA A 124 -13.79 -5.85 15.06
N ALA A 125 -14.45 -5.60 16.20
CA ALA A 125 -15.73 -4.92 16.22
C ALA A 125 -15.66 -3.50 15.61
N PRO A 126 -16.77 -2.97 15.05
CA PRO A 126 -16.79 -1.64 14.40
C PRO A 126 -16.29 -0.49 15.28
N LYS A 127 -16.44 -0.59 16.61
CA LYS A 127 -15.93 0.41 17.56
C LYS A 127 -14.40 0.48 17.60
N VAL A 128 -13.75 -0.68 17.46
CA VAL A 128 -12.28 -0.83 17.45
C VAL A 128 -11.72 -0.33 16.13
N GLN A 129 -12.36 -0.71 15.01
CA GLN A 129 -12.05 -0.19 13.68
C GLN A 129 -12.17 1.34 13.66
N GLY A 130 -13.28 1.87 14.18
CA GLY A 130 -13.52 3.32 14.28
C GLY A 130 -12.44 4.06 15.06
N ALA A 131 -12.02 3.51 16.21
CA ALA A 131 -10.96 4.10 17.04
C ALA A 131 -9.61 4.22 16.30
N LEU A 132 -9.20 3.17 15.57
CA LEU A 132 -7.98 3.23 14.74
C LEU A 132 -8.12 4.29 13.63
N LEU A 133 -9.26 4.30 12.94
CA LEU A 133 -9.53 5.21 11.81
C LEU A 133 -9.62 6.67 12.25
N GLU A 134 -10.08 6.93 13.46
CA GLU A 134 -10.06 8.25 14.09
C GLU A 134 -8.61 8.68 14.35
N ALA A 135 -7.79 7.81 14.95
CA ALA A 135 -6.36 8.08 15.17
C ALA A 135 -5.61 8.35 13.86
N MET A 136 -5.93 7.62 12.79
CA MET A 136 -5.41 7.87 11.43
C MET A 136 -5.76 9.26 10.92
N GLN A 137 -7.00 9.70 11.11
CA GLN A 137 -7.49 10.97 10.58
C GLN A 137 -7.05 12.18 11.42
N GLU A 138 -7.08 12.06 12.74
CA GLU A 138 -6.74 13.16 13.65
C GLU A 138 -5.25 13.26 13.98
N ARG A 139 -4.49 12.17 13.80
CA ARG A 139 -3.07 12.06 14.15
C ARG A 139 -2.76 12.41 15.60
N LYS A 140 -3.74 12.21 16.47
CA LYS A 140 -3.68 12.40 17.92
C LYS A 140 -4.66 11.44 18.58
N VAL A 141 -4.44 11.15 19.84
CA VAL A 141 -5.27 10.27 20.66
C VAL A 141 -5.47 10.94 22.01
N THR A 142 -6.72 10.98 22.49
CA THR A 142 -7.04 11.47 23.83
C THR A 142 -7.22 10.28 24.75
N LEU A 143 -6.43 10.23 25.83
CA LEU A 143 -6.51 9.22 26.88
C LEU A 143 -6.85 9.94 28.18
N GLY A 144 -8.01 9.62 28.76
CA GLY A 144 -8.55 10.36 29.89
C GLY A 144 -8.79 11.83 29.52
N ASN A 145 -8.06 12.73 30.20
CA ASN A 145 -8.15 14.17 29.99
C ASN A 145 -6.98 14.74 29.16
N GLU A 146 -6.02 13.92 28.74
CA GLU A 146 -4.79 14.37 28.09
C GLU A 146 -4.76 13.91 26.62
N THR A 147 -4.39 14.82 25.72
CA THR A 147 -4.29 14.55 24.27
C THR A 147 -2.84 14.41 23.84
N PHE A 148 -2.52 13.27 23.24
CA PHE A 148 -1.18 12.94 22.76
C PHE A 148 -1.14 12.96 21.23
N LYS A 149 -0.13 13.62 20.65
CA LYS A 149 0.12 13.55 19.21
C LYS A 149 0.80 12.23 18.85
N LEU A 150 0.44 11.66 17.70
CA LEU A 150 1.13 10.50 17.15
C LEU A 150 2.49 10.91 16.57
N PRO A 151 3.47 9.99 16.50
CA PRO A 151 4.76 10.25 15.87
C PRO A 151 4.62 10.72 14.41
N ALA A 152 5.59 11.47 13.90
CA ALA A 152 5.61 11.89 12.51
C ALA A 152 6.89 11.35 11.84
N PRO A 153 6.80 10.67 10.67
CA PRO A 153 5.56 10.26 9.99
C PRO A 153 4.81 9.14 10.73
N PHE A 154 3.49 9.08 10.55
CA PHE A 154 2.61 8.02 11.03
C PHE A 154 1.87 7.37 9.85
N LEU A 155 2.11 6.08 9.64
CA LEU A 155 1.49 5.27 8.62
C LEU A 155 0.80 4.07 9.24
N VAL A 156 -0.36 3.72 8.68
CA VAL A 156 -1.08 2.50 9.00
C VAL A 156 -1.17 1.67 7.73
N ILE A 157 -0.71 0.43 7.83
CA ILE A 157 -0.89 -0.60 6.81
C ILE A 157 -1.85 -1.61 7.43
N ALA A 158 -3.10 -1.59 6.97
CA ALA A 158 -4.09 -2.56 7.40
C ALA A 158 -4.09 -3.76 6.44
N THR A 159 -4.38 -4.96 6.94
CA THR A 159 -4.60 -6.13 6.08
C THR A 159 -6.01 -6.66 6.28
N GLN A 160 -6.60 -7.18 5.21
CA GLN A 160 -7.91 -7.83 5.25
C GLN A 160 -7.88 -9.09 4.39
N ASN A 161 -8.41 -10.18 4.95
CA ASN A 161 -8.66 -11.41 4.20
C ASN A 161 -10.11 -11.39 3.71
N PRO A 162 -10.37 -11.36 2.38
CA PRO A 162 -11.73 -11.30 1.84
C PRO A 162 -12.49 -12.63 1.90
N ILE A 163 -11.81 -13.76 2.16
CA ILE A 163 -12.42 -15.11 2.11
C ILE A 163 -13.04 -15.52 3.45
N GLU A 164 -12.54 -15.00 4.56
CA GLU A 164 -13.09 -15.30 5.89
C GLU A 164 -14.45 -14.62 6.07
N GLN A 165 -15.53 -15.42 6.11
CA GLN A 165 -16.90 -14.92 6.30
C GLN A 165 -17.42 -15.10 7.73
N THR A 166 -16.78 -15.92 8.56
CA THR A 166 -17.25 -16.20 9.93
C THR A 166 -16.54 -15.30 10.92
N GLY A 167 -17.30 -14.47 11.65
CA GLY A 167 -16.76 -13.61 12.70
C GLY A 167 -16.03 -12.36 12.17
N THR A 168 -16.35 -11.91 10.96
CA THR A 168 -15.80 -10.70 10.35
C THR A 168 -16.83 -9.59 10.21
N PHE A 169 -16.38 -8.35 10.41
CA PHE A 169 -17.10 -7.10 10.23
C PHE A 169 -16.49 -6.35 9.05
N GLU A 170 -17.24 -6.22 7.96
CA GLU A 170 -16.82 -5.43 6.82
C GLU A 170 -16.68 -3.96 7.20
N LEU A 171 -15.65 -3.30 6.65
CA LEU A 171 -15.48 -1.86 6.77
C LEU A 171 -16.54 -1.16 5.91
N PRO A 172 -17.39 -0.31 6.49
CA PRO A 172 -18.28 0.56 5.71
C PRO A 172 -17.50 1.41 4.70
N GLU A 173 -18.14 1.81 3.60
CA GLU A 173 -17.53 2.64 2.55
C GLU A 173 -16.91 3.94 3.10
N ALA A 174 -17.60 4.58 4.05
CA ALA A 174 -17.09 5.78 4.73
C ALA A 174 -15.80 5.54 5.53
N GLN A 175 -15.56 4.30 5.96
CA GLN A 175 -14.33 3.88 6.63
C GLN A 175 -13.23 3.55 5.61
N LEU A 176 -13.58 2.80 4.55
CA LEU A 176 -12.67 2.50 3.45
C LEU A 176 -12.13 3.77 2.77
N ASP A 177 -12.95 4.81 2.64
CA ASP A 177 -12.54 6.10 2.05
C ASP A 177 -11.36 6.77 2.79
N ARG A 178 -11.13 6.42 4.07
CA ARG A 178 -9.98 6.93 4.85
C ARG A 178 -8.65 6.32 4.42
N PHE A 179 -8.65 5.17 3.77
CA PHE A 179 -7.46 4.60 3.15
C PHE A 179 -7.20 5.27 1.80
N MET A 180 -5.98 5.76 1.59
CA MET A 180 -5.59 6.36 0.32
C MET A 180 -5.63 5.29 -0.79
N LEU A 181 -5.03 4.13 -0.50
CA LEU A 181 -4.91 2.99 -1.40
C LEU A 181 -5.53 1.74 -0.77
N VAL A 182 -6.29 0.98 -1.58
CA VAL A 182 -6.70 -0.39 -1.28
C VAL A 182 -6.10 -1.29 -2.35
N HIS A 183 -4.99 -1.94 -2.02
CA HIS A 183 -4.28 -2.81 -2.95
C HIS A 183 -4.71 -4.27 -2.79
N ARG A 184 -5.00 -4.93 -3.90
CA ARG A 184 -5.43 -6.33 -3.97
C ARG A 184 -4.26 -7.22 -4.40
N LEU A 185 -3.81 -8.08 -3.49
CA LEU A 185 -2.73 -9.02 -3.73
C LEU A 185 -3.27 -10.33 -4.30
N GLY A 186 -2.65 -10.79 -5.39
CA GLY A 186 -2.81 -12.15 -5.91
C GLY A 186 -1.76 -13.12 -5.33
N TYR A 187 -1.91 -14.40 -5.67
CA TYR A 187 -0.83 -15.37 -5.46
C TYR A 187 0.39 -15.02 -6.33
N PRO A 188 1.60 -15.34 -5.86
CA PRO A 188 2.81 -15.21 -6.68
C PRO A 188 2.69 -16.06 -7.95
N THR A 189 3.41 -15.67 -8.98
CA THR A 189 3.59 -16.48 -10.19
C THR A 189 4.37 -17.77 -9.86
N PRO A 190 4.29 -18.82 -10.68
CA PRO A 190 5.04 -20.06 -10.44
C PRO A 190 6.56 -19.85 -10.30
N ASP A 191 7.13 -18.90 -11.03
CA ASP A 191 8.56 -18.58 -10.97
C ASP A 191 8.91 -17.88 -9.65
N GLU A 192 8.09 -16.92 -9.22
CA GLU A 192 8.24 -16.25 -7.92
C GLU A 192 8.05 -17.23 -6.77
N GLU A 193 7.06 -18.12 -6.84
CA GLU A 193 6.82 -19.15 -5.84
C GLU A 193 7.99 -20.13 -5.74
N ARG A 194 8.53 -20.57 -6.89
CA ARG A 194 9.74 -21.39 -6.92
C ARG A 194 10.91 -20.68 -6.24
N GLU A 195 11.12 -19.40 -6.52
CA GLU A 195 12.19 -18.62 -5.89
C GLU A 195 11.98 -18.46 -4.38
N ILE A 196 10.76 -18.22 -3.92
CA ILE A 196 10.42 -18.18 -2.48
C ILE A 196 10.80 -19.51 -1.82
N LEU A 197 10.41 -20.64 -2.42
CA LEU A 197 10.71 -21.96 -1.88
C LEU A 197 12.21 -22.24 -1.83
N VAL A 198 12.95 -21.87 -2.88
CA VAL A 198 14.42 -22.04 -2.93
C VAL A 198 15.11 -21.19 -1.88
N ARG A 199 14.72 -19.91 -1.72
CA ARG A 199 15.30 -19.01 -0.71
C ARG A 199 15.00 -19.49 0.71
N ASN A 200 13.76 -19.91 0.98
CA ASN A 200 13.36 -20.43 2.29
C ASN A 200 14.12 -21.72 2.63
N ALA A 201 14.26 -22.65 1.68
CA ALA A 201 15.02 -23.89 1.89
C ALA A 201 16.52 -23.67 2.15
N ALA A 202 17.08 -22.56 1.66
CA ALA A 202 18.47 -22.17 1.90
C ALA A 202 18.69 -21.52 3.28
N LEU A 203 17.63 -21.22 4.04
CA LEU A 203 17.75 -20.68 5.39
C LEU A 203 18.39 -21.72 6.31
N GLY A 204 19.58 -21.38 6.82
CA GLY A 204 20.33 -22.22 7.73
C GLY A 204 19.77 -22.23 9.16
N ILE A 205 20.53 -22.82 10.08
CA ILE A 205 20.20 -22.85 11.50
C ILE A 205 21.14 -21.89 12.24
N GLU A 206 20.59 -21.07 13.12
CA GLU A 206 21.35 -20.24 14.04
C GLU A 206 21.53 -20.95 15.38
N ARG A 207 22.77 -21.06 15.85
CA ARG A 207 23.07 -21.65 17.17
C ARG A 207 23.02 -20.54 18.22
N ALA A 208 22.18 -20.71 19.23
CA ALA A 208 22.13 -19.90 20.43
C ALA A 208 22.71 -20.68 21.63
N ASP A 209 23.03 -19.99 22.72
CA ASP A 209 23.83 -20.53 23.85
C ASP A 209 23.37 -21.88 24.43
N LYS A 210 22.09 -22.26 24.27
CA LYS A 210 21.52 -23.54 24.74
C LYS A 210 20.77 -24.34 23.68
N GLY A 211 20.90 -24.01 22.39
CA GLY A 211 20.15 -24.70 21.35
C GLY A 211 20.40 -24.18 19.93
N ALA A 212 19.57 -24.63 19.00
CA ALA A 212 19.64 -24.19 17.61
C ALA A 212 18.22 -23.84 17.12
N ILE A 213 18.06 -22.69 16.47
CA ILE A 213 16.79 -22.18 15.96
C ILE A 213 16.93 -22.09 14.45
N ALA A 214 15.96 -22.61 13.69
CA ALA A 214 15.93 -22.43 12.24
C ALA A 214 15.79 -20.93 11.93
N ARG A 215 16.63 -20.42 11.03
CA ARG A 215 16.51 -19.03 10.59
C ARG A 215 15.21 -18.83 9.85
N THR A 216 14.64 -17.65 10.04
CA THR A 216 13.47 -17.16 9.33
C THR A 216 13.87 -16.06 8.36
N GLU A 217 12.97 -15.67 7.46
CA GLU A 217 13.15 -14.55 6.55
C GLU A 217 13.39 -13.23 7.30
N PHE A 218 12.92 -13.12 8.55
CA PHE A 218 13.16 -11.96 9.42
C PHE A 218 14.61 -11.84 9.90
N ASP A 219 15.37 -12.94 9.87
CA ASP A 219 16.77 -13.01 10.33
C ASP A 219 17.77 -12.72 9.20
N VAL A 220 17.32 -12.75 7.94
CA VAL A 220 18.13 -12.41 6.75
C VAL A 220 18.47 -10.91 6.73
N LEU A 221 17.64 -10.09 7.36
CA LEU A 221 17.81 -8.64 7.32
C LEU A 221 19.05 -8.19 8.10
N LYS A 222 19.96 -7.46 7.45
CA LYS A 222 21.05 -6.77 8.15
C LYS A 222 20.46 -5.74 9.12
N LYS A 223 21.07 -5.63 10.30
CA LYS A 223 20.63 -4.71 11.38
C LYS A 223 20.77 -3.24 11.00
N GLU A 224 21.69 -2.90 10.11
CA GLU A 224 21.90 -1.52 9.67
C GLU A 224 20.84 -1.11 8.65
N PRO A 225 20.09 -0.02 8.92
CA PRO A 225 19.12 0.54 7.99
C PRO A 225 19.85 1.10 6.76
N VAL A 226 19.16 1.14 5.62
CA VAL A 226 19.68 1.69 4.35
C VAL A 226 19.21 3.11 4.08
N GLY A 227 18.30 3.60 4.91
CA GLY A 227 17.95 5.00 4.95
C GLY A 227 17.37 5.39 6.30
N SER A 228 17.07 6.66 6.43
CA SER A 228 16.71 7.31 7.69
C SER A 228 15.37 8.02 7.60
N SER A 229 14.81 8.36 8.76
CA SER A 229 13.62 9.22 8.85
C SER A 229 13.84 10.60 8.21
N GLY A 230 15.07 11.14 8.23
CA GLY A 230 15.43 12.39 7.58
C GLY A 230 15.35 12.31 6.05
N GLU A 231 15.88 11.24 5.45
CA GLU A 231 15.78 11.00 4.00
C GLU A 231 14.33 10.74 3.58
N LEU A 232 13.55 10.07 4.41
CA LEU A 232 12.11 9.91 4.18
C LEU A 232 11.41 11.28 4.14
N VAL A 233 11.71 12.20 5.06
CA VAL A 233 11.14 13.56 5.05
C VAL A 233 11.56 14.31 3.79
N ALA A 234 12.83 14.23 3.37
CA ALA A 234 13.30 14.82 2.13
C ALA A 234 12.55 14.27 0.90
N ALA A 235 12.28 12.96 0.87
CA ALA A 235 11.48 12.33 -0.18
C ALA A 235 10.03 12.82 -0.17
N MET A 236 9.40 12.98 1.01
CA MET A 236 8.06 13.55 1.14
C MET A 236 8.00 14.98 0.59
N GLU A 237 8.99 15.81 0.89
CA GLU A 237 9.12 17.16 0.36
C GLU A 237 9.32 17.17 -1.16
N ALA A 238 10.12 16.23 -1.67
CA ALA A 238 10.35 16.06 -3.11
C ALA A 238 9.05 15.70 -3.86
N VAL A 239 8.22 14.81 -3.31
CA VAL A 239 6.90 14.47 -3.89
C VAL A 239 6.03 15.72 -4.04
N HIS A 240 6.06 16.63 -3.06
CA HIS A 240 5.35 17.91 -3.11
C HIS A 240 5.88 18.89 -4.16
N GLN A 241 7.04 18.62 -4.78
CA GLN A 241 7.65 19.45 -5.81
C GLN A 241 7.52 18.87 -7.22
N VAL A 242 7.11 17.60 -7.37
CA VAL A 242 6.86 16.95 -8.67
C VAL A 242 5.78 17.70 -9.46
N HIS A 243 6.06 18.11 -10.70
CA HIS A 243 5.13 18.90 -11.49
C HIS A 243 3.84 18.12 -11.85
N VAL A 244 2.70 18.81 -11.75
CA VAL A 244 1.38 18.34 -12.18
C VAL A 244 0.81 19.37 -13.13
N SER A 245 0.58 18.99 -14.39
CA SER A 245 0.00 19.89 -15.40
C SER A 245 -1.50 20.06 -15.19
N GLU A 246 -2.04 21.18 -15.67
CA GLU A 246 -3.50 21.41 -15.66
C GLU A 246 -4.24 20.29 -16.42
N THR A 247 -3.70 19.86 -17.57
CA THR A 247 -4.23 18.74 -18.35
C THR A 247 -4.31 17.44 -17.56
N PHE A 248 -3.32 17.15 -16.72
CA PHE A 248 -3.38 15.96 -15.86
C PHE A 248 -4.49 16.09 -14.80
N VAL A 249 -4.67 17.28 -14.22
CA VAL A 249 -5.77 17.55 -13.28
C VAL A 249 -7.12 17.36 -13.97
N GLU A 250 -7.28 17.87 -15.20
CA GLU A 250 -8.49 17.66 -16.02
C GLU A 250 -8.76 16.18 -16.26
N HIS A 251 -7.73 15.38 -16.58
CA HIS A 251 -7.86 13.93 -16.75
C HIS A 251 -8.31 13.23 -15.45
N VAL A 252 -7.78 13.63 -14.29
CA VAL A 252 -8.22 13.10 -12.99
C VAL A 252 -9.68 13.48 -12.71
N VAL A 253 -10.06 14.73 -12.96
CA VAL A 253 -11.44 15.20 -12.78
C VAL A 253 -12.39 14.42 -13.67
N GLU A 254 -12.01 14.20 -14.94
CA GLU A 254 -12.78 13.43 -15.89
C GLU A 254 -12.98 11.98 -15.44
N ALA A 255 -11.92 11.30 -14.98
CA ALA A 255 -12.02 9.93 -14.45
C ALA A 255 -13.01 9.85 -13.27
N VAL A 256 -12.91 10.79 -12.33
CA VAL A 256 -13.83 10.86 -11.18
C VAL A 256 -15.25 11.21 -11.62
N ASN A 257 -15.43 12.07 -12.63
CA ASN A 257 -16.75 12.44 -13.15
C ASN A 257 -17.42 11.27 -13.87
N ARG A 258 -16.68 10.52 -14.68
CA ARG A 258 -17.20 9.31 -15.35
C ARG A 258 -17.75 8.29 -14.37
N THR A 259 -17.11 8.08 -13.22
CA THR A 259 -17.68 7.20 -12.19
C THR A 259 -19.04 7.66 -11.67
N ARG A 260 -19.27 8.98 -11.60
CA ARG A 260 -20.53 9.57 -11.10
C ARG A 260 -21.65 9.57 -12.15
N GLN A 261 -21.31 9.47 -13.42
CA GLN A 261 -22.25 9.47 -14.54
C GLN A 261 -22.51 8.06 -15.10
N HIS A 262 -21.70 7.07 -14.70
CA HIS A 262 -21.78 5.72 -15.25
C HIS A 262 -23.12 5.04 -14.86
N PRO A 263 -23.88 4.46 -15.82
CA PRO A 263 -25.21 3.90 -15.55
C PRO A 263 -25.23 2.80 -14.48
N ALA A 264 -24.17 1.99 -14.40
CA ALA A 264 -24.02 0.90 -13.43
C ALA A 264 -23.64 1.36 -12.00
N VAL A 265 -23.26 2.62 -11.81
CA VAL A 265 -22.76 3.13 -10.54
C VAL A 265 -23.88 3.84 -9.77
N GLU A 266 -24.10 3.43 -8.53
CA GLU A 266 -25.03 4.06 -7.58
C GLU A 266 -24.36 5.27 -6.90
N LEU A 267 -23.12 5.08 -6.45
CA LEU A 267 -22.30 6.13 -5.82
C LEU A 267 -20.91 6.14 -6.46
N GLY A 268 -20.58 7.24 -7.14
CA GLY A 268 -19.27 7.45 -7.76
C GLY A 268 -18.23 8.03 -6.80
N CYS A 269 -17.00 8.13 -7.30
CA CYS A 269 -15.87 8.65 -6.54
C CYS A 269 -16.08 10.11 -6.09
N SER A 270 -15.66 10.41 -4.86
CA SER A 270 -15.65 11.77 -4.30
C SER A 270 -14.41 12.57 -4.75
N PRO A 271 -14.34 13.89 -4.50
CA PRO A 271 -13.13 14.68 -4.71
C PRO A 271 -11.90 14.13 -3.99
N ARG A 272 -12.07 13.37 -2.90
CA ARG A 272 -10.98 12.70 -2.18
C ARG A 272 -10.25 11.69 -3.06
N ALA A 273 -10.95 11.01 -3.97
CA ALA A 273 -10.33 10.12 -4.95
C ALA A 273 -9.38 10.91 -5.86
N GLY A 274 -9.82 12.07 -6.37
CA GLY A 274 -8.99 12.93 -7.20
C GLY A 274 -7.76 13.47 -6.47
N ILE A 275 -7.92 13.93 -5.22
CA ILE A 275 -6.80 14.37 -4.37
C ILE A 275 -5.81 13.21 -4.16
N SER A 276 -6.31 12.00 -3.89
CA SER A 276 -5.48 10.81 -3.67
C SER A 276 -4.74 10.41 -4.94
N LEU A 277 -5.40 10.43 -6.11
CA LEU A 277 -4.77 10.15 -7.40
C LEU A 277 -3.64 11.12 -7.70
N VAL A 278 -3.83 12.42 -7.52
CA VAL A 278 -2.78 13.42 -7.76
C VAL A 278 -1.59 13.20 -6.83
N LYS A 279 -1.83 13.01 -5.52
CA LYS A 279 -0.76 12.76 -4.54
C LYS A 279 0.00 11.48 -4.85
N ALA A 280 -0.72 10.39 -5.10
CA ALA A 280 -0.14 9.10 -5.40
C ALA A 280 0.64 9.11 -6.73
N SER A 281 0.13 9.82 -7.75
CA SER A 281 0.79 9.98 -9.04
C SER A 281 2.11 10.76 -8.93
N ARG A 282 2.15 11.80 -8.09
CA ARG A 282 3.40 12.53 -7.82
C ARG A 282 4.44 11.63 -7.15
N ALA A 283 4.03 10.83 -6.17
CA ALA A 283 4.92 9.89 -5.51
C ALA A 283 5.42 8.82 -6.49
N ARG A 284 4.52 8.28 -7.32
CA ARG A 284 4.86 7.31 -8.36
C ARG A 284 5.83 7.88 -9.40
N ALA A 285 5.63 9.12 -9.84
CA ALA A 285 6.56 9.81 -10.73
C ALA A 285 7.95 9.92 -10.12
N LEU A 286 8.07 10.35 -8.85
CA LEU A 286 9.35 10.40 -8.14
C LEU A 286 10.00 9.01 -8.05
N ILE A 287 9.21 7.99 -7.70
CA ILE A 287 9.66 6.59 -7.61
C ILE A 287 10.21 6.04 -8.93
N HIS A 288 9.73 6.55 -10.07
CA HIS A 288 10.21 6.20 -11.41
C HIS A 288 11.25 7.19 -11.96
N GLY A 289 11.84 8.04 -11.11
CA GLY A 289 12.87 8.97 -11.56
C GLY A 289 12.34 10.07 -12.48
N ARG A 290 11.09 10.49 -12.31
CA ARG A 290 10.47 11.61 -13.06
C ARG A 290 10.14 12.79 -12.16
N HIS A 291 10.32 14.00 -12.71
CA HIS A 291 9.96 15.26 -12.07
C HIS A 291 8.54 15.75 -12.41
N TYR A 292 7.78 14.98 -13.19
CA TYR A 292 6.43 15.30 -13.62
C TYR A 292 5.59 14.03 -13.73
N VAL A 293 4.29 14.17 -13.49
CA VAL A 293 3.30 13.09 -13.64
C VAL A 293 2.94 12.87 -15.10
N ILE A 294 2.62 11.62 -15.46
CA ILE A 294 2.15 11.22 -16.79
C ILE A 294 0.83 10.46 -16.67
N PRO A 295 0.00 10.36 -17.72
CA PRO A 295 -1.28 9.65 -17.67
C PRO A 295 -1.19 8.20 -17.16
N GLU A 296 -0.09 7.51 -17.44
CA GLU A 296 0.17 6.15 -16.97
C GLU A 296 0.21 6.05 -15.43
N ASP A 297 0.55 7.14 -14.73
CA ASP A 297 0.48 7.17 -13.26
C ASP A 297 -0.96 7.08 -12.76
N LEU A 298 -1.88 7.79 -13.42
CA LEU A 298 -3.31 7.71 -13.12
C LEU A 298 -3.81 6.30 -13.36
N PHE A 299 -3.53 5.72 -14.53
CA PHE A 299 -4.04 4.39 -14.88
C PHE A 299 -3.50 3.30 -13.96
N ALA A 300 -2.21 3.34 -13.60
CA ALA A 300 -1.59 2.37 -12.71
C ALA A 300 -2.13 2.42 -11.26
N LEU A 301 -2.70 3.55 -10.85
CA LEU A 301 -3.20 3.80 -9.49
C LEU A 301 -4.73 3.85 -9.40
N ALA A 302 -5.43 3.87 -10.54
CA ALA A 302 -6.87 4.01 -10.58
C ALA A 302 -7.59 2.90 -9.81
N GLU A 303 -7.19 1.63 -9.98
CA GLU A 303 -7.80 0.52 -9.24
C GLU A 303 -7.58 0.66 -7.72
N ASP A 304 -6.36 0.99 -7.31
CA ASP A 304 -5.99 1.11 -5.89
C ASP A 304 -6.67 2.33 -5.21
N VAL A 305 -7.00 3.39 -5.97
CA VAL A 305 -7.58 4.63 -5.44
C VAL A 305 -9.09 4.70 -5.62
N MET A 306 -9.65 4.25 -6.74
CA MET A 306 -11.04 4.53 -7.11
C MET A 306 -11.99 3.40 -6.74
N LEU A 307 -11.55 2.14 -6.85
CA LEU A 307 -12.46 0.99 -6.82
C LEU A 307 -13.19 0.84 -5.46
N HIS A 308 -12.52 1.10 -4.33
CA HIS A 308 -13.16 1.07 -3.00
C HIS A 308 -13.99 2.32 -2.67
N ARG A 309 -14.07 3.28 -3.60
CA ARG A 309 -14.85 4.52 -3.50
C ARG A 309 -16.02 4.54 -4.48
N MET A 310 -16.30 3.40 -5.11
CA MET A 310 -17.41 3.21 -6.05
C MET A 310 -18.36 2.16 -5.51
N ARG A 311 -19.65 2.45 -5.61
CA ARG A 311 -20.71 1.49 -5.30
C ARG A 311 -21.55 1.25 -6.53
N LEU A 312 -21.72 -0.01 -6.89
CA LEU A 312 -22.58 -0.39 -8.02
C LEU A 312 -24.05 -0.45 -7.61
N LYS A 313 -24.92 -0.21 -8.59
CA LYS A 313 -26.36 -0.47 -8.44
C LYS A 313 -26.62 -1.97 -8.33
N TYR A 314 -27.71 -2.32 -7.66
CA TYR A 314 -28.09 -3.72 -7.46
C TYR A 314 -28.36 -4.43 -8.79
N GLU A 315 -28.96 -3.73 -9.76
CA GLU A 315 -29.25 -4.26 -11.10
C GLU A 315 -27.96 -4.62 -11.85
N ALA A 316 -26.94 -3.76 -11.79
CA ALA A 316 -25.65 -4.02 -12.42
C ALA A 316 -24.94 -5.23 -11.82
N ILE A 317 -25.01 -5.38 -10.49
CA ILE A 317 -24.47 -6.56 -9.80
C ILE A 317 -25.23 -7.83 -10.24
N ALA A 318 -26.56 -7.76 -10.33
CA ALA A 318 -27.39 -8.89 -10.78
C ALA A 318 -27.10 -9.31 -12.23
N GLU A 319 -26.69 -8.35 -13.08
CA GLU A 319 -26.22 -8.60 -14.45
C GLU A 319 -24.77 -9.14 -14.52
N GLY A 320 -24.13 -9.36 -13.36
CA GLY A 320 -22.77 -9.90 -13.27
C GLY A 320 -21.66 -8.86 -13.42
N GLN A 321 -21.99 -7.56 -13.41
CA GLN A 321 -20.97 -6.52 -13.41
C GLN A 321 -20.25 -6.45 -12.06
N THR A 322 -18.95 -6.18 -12.10
CA THR A 322 -18.12 -5.94 -10.91
C THR A 322 -17.58 -4.52 -10.94
N GLY A 323 -17.22 -3.97 -9.77
CA GLY A 323 -16.63 -2.63 -9.71
C GLY A 323 -15.36 -2.54 -10.58
N ARG A 324 -14.59 -3.64 -10.65
CA ARG A 324 -13.39 -3.73 -11.49
C ARG A 324 -13.72 -3.65 -12.98
N THR A 325 -14.70 -4.41 -13.45
CA THR A 325 -15.09 -4.37 -14.88
C THR A 325 -15.62 -3.00 -15.28
N VAL A 326 -16.41 -2.35 -14.42
CA VAL A 326 -16.92 -0.99 -14.66
C VAL A 326 -15.79 0.03 -14.66
N LEU A 327 -14.84 -0.06 -13.72
CA LEU A 327 -13.69 0.83 -13.69
C LEU A 327 -12.82 0.65 -14.93
N ASP A 328 -12.53 -0.59 -15.34
CA ASP A 328 -11.77 -0.90 -16.55
C ASP A 328 -12.43 -0.31 -17.80
N GLU A 329 -13.76 -0.39 -17.92
CA GLU A 329 -14.53 0.22 -19.01
C GLU A 329 -14.35 1.75 -19.04
N ILE A 330 -14.50 2.40 -17.88
CA ILE A 330 -14.28 3.84 -17.73
C ILE A 330 -12.86 4.22 -18.16
N LEU A 331 -11.83 3.52 -17.67
CA LEU A 331 -10.44 3.86 -17.97
C LEU A 331 -10.10 3.63 -19.45
N ARG A 332 -10.61 2.55 -20.06
CA ARG A 332 -10.43 2.28 -21.51
C ARG A 332 -11.02 3.38 -22.37
N SER A 333 -12.18 3.91 -22.00
CA SER A 333 -12.81 5.04 -22.71
C SER A 333 -12.00 6.33 -22.66
N MET A 334 -11.01 6.41 -21.77
CA MET A 334 -10.06 7.52 -21.62
C MET A 334 -8.68 7.22 -22.22
N GLY A 335 -8.51 6.09 -22.92
CA GLY A 335 -7.23 5.67 -23.48
C GLY A 335 -6.33 4.87 -22.53
N GLY A 336 -6.88 4.36 -21.42
CA GLY A 336 -6.15 3.44 -20.54
C GLY A 336 -5.99 2.05 -21.17
N GLU A 337 -4.75 1.61 -21.37
CA GLU A 337 -4.42 0.24 -21.77
C GLU A 337 -4.37 -0.68 -20.53
N ARG A 338 -4.70 -1.97 -20.68
CA ARG A 338 -4.57 -2.93 -19.58
C ARG A 338 -3.12 -3.05 -19.14
N ALA A 339 -2.87 -2.89 -17.84
CA ALA A 339 -1.63 -3.34 -17.20
C ALA A 339 -1.57 -4.88 -17.25
N GLY A 340 -1.22 -5.44 -18.41
CA GLY A 340 -1.18 -6.89 -18.64
C GLY A 340 -0.97 -7.31 -20.10
N GLU A 341 -1.17 -6.43 -21.08
CA GLU A 341 -1.05 -6.78 -22.51
C GLU A 341 0.33 -6.48 -23.13
N ARG A 342 1.31 -6.01 -22.34
CA ARG A 342 2.68 -5.73 -22.83
C ARG A 342 3.64 -6.94 -22.84
N GLY A 343 3.14 -8.17 -22.81
CA GLY A 343 4.04 -9.32 -22.70
C GLY A 343 3.52 -10.69 -23.06
N LEU A 344 2.45 -10.83 -23.86
CA LEU A 344 2.02 -12.12 -24.42
C LEU A 344 1.19 -11.88 -25.68
N ASP A 345 1.83 -11.62 -26.81
CA ASP A 345 1.33 -11.99 -28.15
C ASP A 345 2.34 -11.58 -29.23
N GLU A 346 3.37 -12.40 -29.42
CA GLU A 346 3.82 -12.72 -30.76
C GLU A 346 3.69 -14.24 -30.92
N PRO A 347 2.84 -14.73 -31.84
CA PRO A 347 2.85 -16.15 -32.17
C PRO A 347 4.19 -16.45 -32.85
N VAL A 348 5.06 -17.15 -32.14
CA VAL A 348 6.26 -17.78 -32.71
C VAL A 348 5.79 -18.66 -33.87
N ALA A 349 6.05 -18.20 -35.09
CA ALA A 349 5.88 -18.98 -36.30
C ALA A 349 6.71 -20.26 -36.15
N THR A 350 6.04 -21.39 -36.00
CA THR A 350 6.65 -22.72 -36.02
C THR A 350 7.11 -23.01 -37.46
N ASN A 351 8.36 -22.66 -37.75
CA ASN A 351 9.09 -23.22 -38.87
C ASN A 351 9.25 -24.73 -38.62
N GLY A 352 8.41 -25.54 -39.29
CA GLY A 352 8.55 -26.99 -39.33
C GLY A 352 9.82 -27.42 -40.08
N PRO A 353 10.48 -28.52 -39.68
CA PRO A 353 11.71 -28.97 -40.32
C PRO A 353 11.41 -29.59 -41.70
N GLY A 354 12.36 -29.41 -42.61
CA GLY A 354 12.25 -29.66 -44.03
C GLY A 354 11.93 -31.10 -44.43
N LYS A 355 11.25 -31.20 -45.58
CA LYS A 355 11.26 -32.39 -46.42
C LYS A 355 12.53 -32.34 -47.29
N GLU A 356 13.45 -33.26 -47.05
CA GLU A 356 14.39 -33.70 -48.09
C GLU A 356 13.65 -34.59 -49.11
N PRO A 357 14.04 -34.55 -50.41
CA PRO A 357 13.45 -35.38 -51.44
C PRO A 357 14.13 -36.75 -51.50
N ALA A 358 13.34 -37.82 -51.55
CA ALA A 358 13.81 -39.14 -51.93
C ALA A 358 13.51 -39.39 -53.43
N ALA A 359 14.59 -39.68 -54.15
CA ALA A 359 14.75 -40.29 -55.47
C ALA A 359 13.49 -40.81 -56.20
N SER A 360 13.32 -40.33 -57.43
CA SER A 360 13.16 -41.13 -58.67
C SER A 360 13.48 -40.24 -59.86
#